data_AF-A0A7J9M0S2-F1
#
_entry.id   AF-A0A7J9M0S2-F1
#
_cell.length_a   1.000
_cell.length_b   1.000
_cell.length_c   1.000
_cell.angle_alpha   90.00
_cell.angle_beta   90.00
_cell.angle_gamma   90.00
#
_symmetry.space_group_name_H-M   'P 1'
#
loop_
_entity.id
_entity.type
_entity.pdbx_description
1 polymer ?
#
loop_
_entity_poly.entity_id
_entity_poly.type
_entity_poly.pdbx_seq_one_letter_code
_entity_poly.pdbx_strand_id
1 'polypeptide(L)'
;MYCRARFASRLASTTAAASFSPSACSRVSSPIASPSSASSVSFWNQRYRSLSFSSSLRSLRCSAPRLHWRSPESLRVLARTSVPVVERFHRRIATTASEHPFKGVMTSLPKPGGGEFGKFYSLPALNDPRIDRLPYSIRILLESAIRNCDNFQVTKDDVEKIIDWENTSPKQVEIPFKPARVLLQDFTGVPAVVDLASMRDAMKNLGNDPKKINPLVPVDLVIDHSVQVDVARSENAVQENMELEFKRNKERFAFLKWGSSAFHNMLVVPPGSGIVHQVNLEYLGRVVFNSDGMLYPDSVVGTDSHTTMIDGLGVAGWGVGGIEAEAAMLGQPMSMVLPGVVGFKLSGKLRDGVMATDLVLTVTQMLRKHGVVGKFVEFYGEGMGELSLADRATIANMSPEYGATMGFFPVDHVTLQYLKLTGRSDETVSMIEAYLRANKMFVDYNEPQQERAYSSYLQLDLAEVEPCISGPKRY
;
A
#
# COMPACT_ATOMS: atom_id res chain seq x y z
N MET A 1 -5.56 -0.86 -39.26
CA MET A 1 -7.03 -0.77 -39.05
C MET A 1 -7.24 -0.07 -37.71
N TYR A 2 -7.37 1.25 -37.74
CA TYR A 2 -7.61 2.10 -36.55
C TYR A 2 -9.09 2.51 -36.56
N CYS A 3 -9.82 2.22 -35.49
CA CYS A 3 -11.22 2.60 -35.35
C CYS A 3 -11.32 3.92 -34.58
N ARG A 4 -11.72 5.00 -35.27
CA ARG A 4 -12.05 6.32 -34.71
C ARG A 4 -13.46 6.28 -34.12
N ALA A 5 -13.60 6.57 -32.83
CA ALA A 5 -14.90 6.89 -32.23
C ALA A 5 -15.25 8.37 -32.51
N ARG A 6 -16.45 8.61 -33.03
CA ARG A 6 -17.01 9.94 -33.35
C ARG A 6 -17.57 10.59 -32.09
N PHE A 7 -17.15 11.81 -31.79
CA PHE A 7 -17.86 12.74 -30.90
C PHE A 7 -19.01 13.41 -31.66
N ALA A 8 -20.21 13.41 -31.09
CA ALA A 8 -21.35 14.17 -31.56
C ALA A 8 -21.47 15.48 -30.75
N SER A 9 -21.25 16.61 -31.42
CA SER A 9 -21.45 17.96 -30.89
C SER A 9 -22.91 18.39 -31.06
N ARG A 10 -23.56 18.85 -29.99
CA ARG A 10 -24.74 19.73 -30.08
C ARG A 10 -24.33 21.14 -29.73
N LEU A 11 -24.25 21.98 -30.76
CA LEU A 11 -24.15 23.44 -30.68
C LEU A 11 -25.57 24.03 -30.58
N ALA A 12 -25.79 24.87 -29.58
CA ALA A 12 -26.83 25.89 -29.61
C ALA A 12 -26.14 27.23 -29.27
N SER A 13 -25.89 28.01 -30.31
CA SER A 13 -25.30 29.34 -30.26
C SER A 13 -26.38 30.40 -30.03
N THR A 14 -26.23 31.20 -28.99
CA THR A 14 -26.77 32.57 -28.95
C THR A 14 -25.63 33.51 -28.58
N THR A 15 -25.19 34.27 -29.58
CA THR A 15 -24.16 35.30 -29.50
C THR A 15 -24.81 36.63 -29.15
N ALA A 16 -24.39 37.25 -28.04
CA ALA A 16 -24.55 38.68 -27.80
C ALA A 16 -23.15 39.26 -27.58
N ALA A 17 -22.70 40.08 -28.53
CA ALA A 17 -21.44 40.79 -28.50
C ALA A 17 -21.56 42.04 -27.62
N ALA A 18 -20.59 42.25 -26.73
CA ALA A 18 -20.36 43.54 -26.09
C ALA A 18 -18.87 43.86 -26.17
N SER A 19 -18.57 44.83 -27.01
CA SER A 19 -17.28 45.49 -27.21
C SER A 19 -16.89 46.34 -26.00
N PHE A 20 -15.69 46.15 -25.46
CA PHE A 20 -15.07 47.06 -24.50
C PHE A 20 -13.84 47.74 -25.11
N SER A 21 -13.85 49.06 -25.14
CA SER A 21 -12.71 49.93 -25.43
C SER A 21 -12.00 50.31 -24.12
N PRO A 22 -10.66 50.49 -24.10
CA PRO A 22 -9.94 50.92 -22.91
C PRO A 22 -9.88 52.45 -22.82
N SER A 23 -10.13 53.01 -21.64
CA SER A 23 -9.91 54.44 -21.35
C SER A 23 -9.10 54.57 -20.06
N ALA A 24 -8.12 55.47 -20.13
CA ALA A 24 -7.06 55.70 -19.15
C ALA A 24 -7.46 56.67 -18.01
N CYS A 25 -6.49 56.84 -17.09
CA CYS A 25 -6.39 57.82 -15.99
C CYS A 25 -7.14 57.44 -14.70
N SER A 26 -6.62 57.61 -13.49
CA SER A 26 -5.54 58.49 -12.99
C SER A 26 -5.02 58.02 -11.62
N ARG A 27 -3.73 58.28 -11.36
CA ARG A 27 -3.08 58.25 -10.05
C ARG A 27 -3.69 59.28 -9.10
N VAL A 28 -3.91 58.91 -7.83
CA VAL A 28 -3.86 59.83 -6.69
C VAL A 28 -3.15 59.12 -5.52
N SER A 29 -2.28 59.88 -4.87
CA SER A 29 -1.30 59.48 -3.87
C SER A 29 -1.73 59.89 -2.44
N SER A 30 -1.27 59.12 -1.44
CA SER A 30 -0.90 59.53 -0.07
C SER A 30 -2.01 59.66 1.01
N PRO A 31 -1.70 59.62 2.34
CA PRO A 31 -0.52 59.06 3.04
C PRO A 31 -0.82 58.18 4.29
N ILE A 32 0.28 57.57 4.76
CA ILE A 32 0.66 57.00 6.06
C ILE A 32 -0.11 57.46 7.30
N ALA A 33 -0.47 56.51 8.18
CA ALA A 33 -0.31 56.62 9.66
C ALA A 33 -0.44 55.25 10.36
N SER A 34 0.62 54.87 11.09
CA SER A 34 0.62 53.83 12.12
C SER A 34 0.07 54.41 13.44
N PRO A 35 -0.39 53.57 14.37
CA PRO A 35 0.37 53.52 15.62
C PRO A 35 0.58 52.12 16.19
N SER A 36 1.72 52.03 16.86
CA SER A 36 2.22 50.99 17.74
C SER A 36 1.38 50.76 18.99
N SER A 37 1.31 49.50 19.44
CA SER A 37 1.43 49.15 20.85
C SER A 37 1.93 47.72 21.00
N ALA A 38 3.10 47.60 21.62
CA ALA A 38 3.75 46.35 21.97
C ALA A 38 3.11 45.72 23.22
N SER A 39 3.07 44.40 23.26
CA SER A 39 3.11 43.62 24.50
C SER A 39 3.87 42.32 24.27
N SER A 40 5.00 42.23 24.97
CA SER A 40 5.88 41.11 25.25
C SER A 40 5.24 39.72 25.29
N VAL A 41 5.94 38.69 24.80
CA VAL A 41 6.46 37.58 25.62
C VAL A 41 7.71 36.97 24.95
N SER A 42 8.78 36.88 25.73
CA SER A 42 10.08 36.28 25.44
C SER A 42 10.00 34.76 25.22
N PHE A 43 10.44 34.27 24.07
CA PHE A 43 10.69 32.84 23.84
C PHE A 43 12.18 32.50 24.03
N TRP A 44 12.40 31.46 24.83
CA TRP A 44 13.67 30.82 25.06
C TRP A 44 14.23 30.23 23.76
N ASN A 45 15.42 30.68 23.37
CA ASN A 45 16.19 30.12 22.27
C ASN A 45 16.84 28.79 22.70
N GLN A 46 16.17 27.67 22.45
CA GLN A 46 16.81 26.35 22.49
C GLN A 46 17.33 26.03 21.09
N ARG A 47 18.66 26.10 20.94
CA ARG A 47 19.41 25.73 19.74
C ARG A 47 19.26 24.23 19.48
N TYR A 48 18.52 23.85 18.44
CA TYR A 48 18.64 22.51 17.85
C TYR A 48 19.92 22.44 17.02
N ARG A 49 20.91 21.70 17.54
CA ARG A 49 22.09 21.28 16.78
C ARG A 49 21.71 20.14 15.86
N SER A 50 21.94 20.34 14.57
CA SER A 50 22.00 19.31 13.53
C SER A 50 23.12 18.32 13.83
N LEU A 51 22.80 17.03 13.94
CA LEU A 51 23.77 15.94 13.98
C LEU A 51 24.13 15.54 12.54
N SER A 52 25.18 16.16 12.01
CA SER A 52 25.92 15.70 10.83
C SER A 52 27.01 14.73 11.27
N PHE A 53 26.94 13.46 10.85
CA PHE A 53 28.03 12.50 11.04
C PHE A 53 29.10 12.73 9.97
N SER A 54 30.20 13.38 10.36
CA SER A 54 31.46 13.39 9.60
C SER A 54 32.49 12.53 10.33
N SER A 55 32.91 11.44 9.70
CA SER A 55 33.94 10.53 10.21
C SER A 55 35.33 11.19 10.09
N SER A 56 35.96 11.44 11.22
CA SER A 56 37.36 11.83 11.30
C SER A 56 38.20 10.64 11.77
N LEU A 57 39.04 10.15 10.86
CA LEU A 57 40.08 9.16 11.10
C LEU A 57 41.20 9.78 11.95
N ARG A 58 41.54 9.16 13.09
CA ARG A 58 42.91 9.18 13.63
C ARG A 58 43.26 7.87 14.36
N SER A 59 44.19 7.18 13.71
CA SER A 59 45.15 6.16 14.15
C SER A 59 45.24 5.82 15.65
N LEU A 60 45.09 4.52 15.92
CA LEU A 60 45.86 3.81 16.95
C LEU A 60 46.63 2.66 16.25
N ARG A 61 47.96 2.79 16.24
CA ARG A 61 48.88 1.69 15.89
C ARG A 61 49.03 0.78 17.10
N CYS A 62 48.82 -0.53 16.93
CA CYS A 62 49.51 -1.55 17.70
C CYS A 62 49.67 -2.84 16.86
N SER A 63 50.93 -3.14 16.58
CA SER A 63 51.63 -4.37 16.19
C SER A 63 50.83 -5.63 15.81
N ALA A 64 50.99 -6.07 14.57
CA ALA A 64 50.59 -7.39 14.08
C ALA A 64 51.67 -8.46 14.38
N PRO A 65 51.29 -9.68 14.79
CA PRO A 65 52.07 -10.87 14.47
C PRO A 65 51.60 -11.41 13.11
N ARG A 66 52.54 -11.56 12.17
CA ARG A 66 52.32 -12.33 10.93
C ARG A 66 51.99 -13.77 11.31
N LEU A 67 50.80 -14.26 10.95
CA LEU A 67 50.45 -15.67 11.03
C LEU A 67 50.19 -16.22 9.63
N HIS A 68 51.06 -17.17 9.30
CA HIS A 68 51.12 -17.95 8.08
C HIS A 68 49.85 -18.79 7.87
N TRP A 69 49.33 -18.79 6.64
CA TRP A 69 48.36 -19.78 6.16
C TRP A 69 49.01 -21.16 6.12
N ARG A 70 48.59 -22.08 7.00
CA ARG A 70 48.71 -23.53 6.76
C ARG A 70 47.51 -24.32 7.35
N SER A 71 46.99 -25.16 6.46
CA SER A 71 46.13 -26.36 6.56
C SER A 71 44.60 -26.26 6.73
N PRO A 72 43.81 -27.10 6.01
CA PRO A 72 42.35 -27.07 5.95
C PRO A 72 41.64 -27.96 7.00
N GLU A 73 42.34 -28.45 8.01
CA GLU A 73 41.81 -29.48 8.91
C GLU A 73 40.99 -28.92 10.09
N SER A 74 41.17 -27.66 10.47
CA SER A 74 40.48 -27.06 11.63
C SER A 74 39.01 -26.69 11.38
N LEU A 75 38.60 -26.49 10.12
CA LEU A 75 37.20 -26.22 9.75
C LEU A 75 36.32 -27.47 9.72
N ARG A 76 36.91 -28.66 9.54
CA ARG A 76 36.14 -29.93 9.55
C ARG A 76 35.74 -30.37 10.96
N VAL A 77 36.45 -29.93 11.99
CA VAL A 77 36.16 -30.32 13.39
C VAL A 77 34.97 -29.52 13.94
N LEU A 78 34.85 -28.24 13.61
CA LEU A 78 33.67 -27.40 13.94
C LEU A 78 32.41 -27.84 13.20
N ALA A 79 32.55 -28.41 12.00
CA ALA A 79 31.42 -28.92 11.21
C ALA A 79 30.86 -30.26 11.72
N ARG A 80 31.59 -31.02 12.55
CA ARG A 80 31.12 -32.32 13.09
C ARG A 80 30.41 -32.19 14.44
N THR A 81 30.65 -31.12 15.20
CA THR A 81 29.99 -30.89 16.49
C THR A 81 28.60 -30.26 16.37
N SER A 82 28.25 -29.70 15.21
CA SER A 82 26.92 -29.13 14.92
C SER A 82 25.92 -30.13 14.33
N VAL A 83 26.39 -31.25 13.76
CA VAL A 83 25.53 -32.28 13.14
C VAL A 83 24.51 -32.87 14.13
N PRO A 84 24.84 -33.20 15.39
CA PRO A 84 23.84 -33.75 16.33
C PRO A 84 22.79 -32.71 16.75
N VAL A 85 23.14 -31.42 16.76
CA VAL A 85 22.22 -30.33 17.12
C VAL A 85 21.27 -30.04 15.96
N VAL A 86 21.80 -30.02 14.72
CA VAL A 86 21.03 -29.85 13.49
C VAL A 86 20.11 -31.06 13.25
N GLU A 87 20.56 -32.29 13.51
CA GLU A 87 19.70 -33.48 13.44
C GLU A 87 18.61 -33.49 14.53
N ARG A 88 18.89 -32.97 15.74
CA ARG A 88 17.86 -32.81 16.79
C ARG A 88 16.86 -31.71 16.44
N PHE A 89 17.30 -30.65 15.74
CA PHE A 89 16.46 -29.60 15.19
C PHE A 89 15.59 -30.12 14.05
N HIS A 90 16.18 -30.87 13.11
CA HIS A 90 15.45 -31.55 12.03
C HIS A 90 14.49 -32.64 12.54
N ARG A 91 14.82 -33.39 13.60
CA ARG A 91 13.88 -34.35 14.22
C ARG A 91 12.71 -33.67 14.93
N ARG A 92 12.89 -32.46 15.49
CA ARG A 92 11.78 -31.63 15.99
C ARG A 92 10.91 -31.08 14.85
N ILE A 93 11.54 -30.67 13.74
CA ILE A 93 10.83 -30.15 12.55
C ILE A 93 10.09 -31.26 11.79
N ALA A 94 10.65 -32.47 11.72
CA ALA A 94 10.07 -33.59 10.99
C ALA A 94 8.97 -34.35 11.75
N THR A 95 8.69 -34.02 13.02
CA THR A 95 7.66 -34.68 13.84
C THR A 95 6.42 -33.82 14.13
N THR A 96 6.31 -32.64 13.54
CA THR A 96 5.08 -31.84 13.58
C THR A 96 4.79 -31.22 12.22
N ALA A 97 4.36 -32.04 11.25
CA ALA A 97 3.33 -31.56 10.34
C ALA A 97 2.04 -31.42 11.17
N SER A 98 2.03 -30.41 12.05
CA SER A 98 0.85 -30.02 12.79
C SER A 98 -0.23 -29.74 11.76
N GLU A 99 -1.38 -30.39 11.90
CA GLU A 99 -2.57 -29.98 11.17
C GLU A 99 -2.80 -28.48 11.38
N HIS A 100 -3.18 -27.76 10.33
CA HIS A 100 -3.35 -26.30 10.39
C HIS A 100 -4.34 -25.96 11.51
N PRO A 101 -3.97 -25.12 12.50
CA PRO A 101 -4.77 -24.83 13.69
C PRO A 101 -6.22 -24.44 13.45
N PHE A 102 -6.46 -23.75 12.33
CA PHE A 102 -7.76 -23.22 11.95
C PHE A 102 -8.41 -24.01 10.80
N LYS A 103 -7.99 -25.25 10.54
CA LYS A 103 -8.60 -26.09 9.50
C LYS A 103 -10.12 -26.25 9.70
N GLY A 104 -10.60 -26.25 10.94
CA GLY A 104 -12.02 -26.38 11.29
C GLY A 104 -12.91 -25.22 10.83
N VAL A 105 -12.35 -24.03 10.54
CA VAL A 105 -13.11 -22.88 10.02
C VAL A 105 -12.97 -22.70 8.51
N MET A 106 -12.24 -23.61 7.84
CA MET A 106 -12.14 -23.60 6.38
C MET A 106 -13.41 -24.18 5.77
N THR A 107 -14.04 -23.44 4.87
CA THR A 107 -15.27 -23.84 4.18
C THR A 107 -15.20 -23.52 2.70
N SER A 108 -16.10 -24.11 1.91
CA SER A 108 -16.26 -23.79 0.49
C SER A 108 -17.21 -22.61 0.29
N LEU A 109 -16.94 -21.82 -0.75
CA LEU A 109 -17.79 -20.72 -1.21
C LEU A 109 -18.63 -21.20 -2.41
N PRO A 110 -19.96 -21.33 -2.26
CA PRO A 110 -20.82 -21.79 -3.35
C PRO A 110 -20.90 -20.77 -4.49
N LYS A 111 -21.00 -21.27 -5.72
CA LYS A 111 -21.18 -20.46 -6.93
C LYS A 111 -22.66 -20.42 -7.35
N PRO A 112 -23.22 -19.25 -7.71
CA PRO A 112 -24.56 -19.18 -8.30
C PRO A 112 -24.66 -20.05 -9.56
N GLY A 113 -25.65 -20.94 -9.62
CA GLY A 113 -25.83 -21.89 -10.73
C GLY A 113 -25.14 -23.25 -10.56
N GLY A 114 -24.53 -23.51 -9.40
CA GLY A 114 -23.93 -24.80 -9.05
C GLY A 114 -22.40 -24.81 -9.11
N GLY A 115 -21.79 -25.63 -8.26
CA GLY A 115 -20.33 -25.66 -8.05
C GLY A 115 -19.86 -24.70 -6.96
N GLU A 116 -18.55 -24.48 -6.90
CA GLU A 116 -17.89 -23.67 -5.88
C GLU A 116 -16.88 -22.73 -6.55
N PHE A 117 -16.74 -21.52 -6.03
CA PHE A 117 -15.68 -20.60 -6.46
C PHE A 117 -14.30 -21.00 -5.91
N GLY A 118 -14.28 -21.58 -4.71
CA GLY A 118 -13.07 -21.95 -3.97
C GLY A 118 -13.36 -22.15 -2.49
N LYS A 119 -12.32 -22.40 -1.71
CA LYS A 119 -12.35 -22.52 -0.25
C LYS A 119 -11.82 -21.25 0.40
N PHE A 120 -12.23 -20.97 1.62
CA PHE A 120 -11.72 -19.86 2.41
C PHE A 120 -11.80 -20.17 3.90
N TYR A 121 -11.02 -19.43 4.70
CA TYR A 121 -11.16 -19.40 6.15
C TYR A 121 -12.30 -18.45 6.53
N SER A 122 -13.38 -19.00 7.09
CA SER A 122 -14.56 -18.24 7.49
C SER A 122 -14.33 -17.57 8.84
N LEU A 123 -14.25 -16.24 8.87
CA LEU A 123 -14.16 -15.49 10.12
C LEU A 123 -15.41 -15.70 11.01
N PRO A 124 -16.64 -15.69 10.48
CA PRO A 124 -17.83 -15.99 11.30
C PRO A 124 -17.81 -17.38 11.95
N ALA A 125 -17.17 -18.37 11.33
CA ALA A 125 -17.09 -19.73 11.89
C ALA A 125 -16.19 -19.84 13.14
N LEU A 126 -15.43 -18.79 13.49
CA LEU A 126 -14.73 -18.71 14.77
C LEU A 126 -15.69 -18.54 15.96
N ASN A 127 -16.95 -18.13 15.72
CA ASN A 127 -17.98 -17.92 16.74
C ASN A 127 -17.55 -16.98 17.87
N ASP A 128 -16.73 -15.97 17.55
CA ASP A 128 -16.27 -14.95 18.51
C ASP A 128 -16.97 -13.61 18.24
N PRO A 129 -17.77 -13.09 19.18
CA PRO A 129 -18.51 -11.83 19.00
C PRO A 129 -17.61 -10.60 18.88
N ARG A 130 -16.33 -10.68 19.28
CA ARG A 130 -15.37 -9.57 19.15
C ARG A 130 -15.09 -9.24 17.68
N ILE A 131 -15.12 -10.25 16.80
CA ILE A 131 -14.87 -10.09 15.37
C ILE A 131 -15.85 -9.12 14.72
N ASP A 132 -17.10 -9.12 15.16
CA ASP A 132 -18.16 -8.28 14.59
C ASP A 132 -17.93 -6.79 14.88
N ARG A 133 -17.16 -6.46 15.93
CA ARG A 133 -16.80 -5.08 16.29
C ARG A 133 -15.52 -4.59 15.64
N LEU A 134 -14.70 -5.49 15.08
CA LEU A 134 -13.43 -5.13 14.46
C LEU A 134 -13.64 -4.21 13.25
N PRO A 135 -12.80 -3.17 13.08
CA PRO A 135 -12.64 -2.45 11.83
C PRO A 135 -12.37 -3.40 10.66
N TYR A 136 -12.84 -3.08 9.46
CA TYR A 136 -12.59 -3.91 8.27
C TYR A 136 -11.10 -4.07 7.99
N SER A 137 -10.31 -3.01 8.18
CA SER A 137 -8.86 -3.06 8.07
C SER A 137 -8.22 -4.13 8.96
N ILE A 138 -8.74 -4.33 10.17
CA ILE A 138 -8.24 -5.33 11.13
C ILE A 138 -8.71 -6.74 10.75
N ARG A 139 -9.91 -6.88 10.15
CA ARG A 139 -10.38 -8.17 9.64
C ARG A 139 -9.48 -8.73 8.53
N ILE A 140 -8.86 -7.87 7.72
CA ILE A 140 -7.87 -8.29 6.71
C ILE A 140 -6.60 -8.83 7.38
N LEU A 141 -6.09 -8.16 8.42
CA LEU A 141 -4.95 -8.67 9.20
C LEU A 141 -5.28 -10.00 9.86
N LEU A 142 -6.49 -10.13 10.42
CA LEU A 142 -6.98 -11.35 11.05
C LEU A 142 -7.05 -12.52 10.06
N GLU A 143 -7.61 -12.30 8.88
CA GLU A 143 -7.65 -13.32 7.81
C GLU A 143 -6.26 -13.78 7.43
N SER A 144 -5.33 -12.83 7.20
CA SER A 144 -3.95 -13.14 6.85
C SER A 144 -3.28 -13.99 7.94
N ALA A 145 -3.47 -13.65 9.22
CA ALA A 145 -2.89 -14.39 10.32
C ALA A 145 -3.48 -15.82 10.43
N ILE A 146 -4.80 -15.96 10.28
CA ILE A 146 -5.48 -17.26 10.31
C ILE A 146 -4.97 -18.15 9.18
N ARG A 147 -5.00 -17.66 7.93
CA ARG A 147 -4.62 -18.45 6.75
C ARG A 147 -3.16 -18.89 6.75
N ASN A 148 -2.29 -18.11 7.37
CA ASN A 148 -0.85 -18.38 7.43
C ASN A 148 -0.39 -18.99 8.77
N CYS A 149 -1.31 -19.39 9.66
CA CYS A 149 -0.97 -19.90 10.98
C CYS A 149 -0.26 -21.26 10.89
N ASP A 150 1.05 -21.27 11.05
CA ASP A 150 1.92 -22.44 11.01
C ASP A 150 2.48 -22.85 12.38
N ASN A 151 2.12 -22.11 13.45
CA ASN A 151 2.69 -22.22 14.80
C ASN A 151 4.21 -22.02 14.86
N PHE A 152 4.78 -21.36 13.86
CA PHE A 152 6.21 -21.05 13.81
C PHE A 152 6.45 -19.58 13.46
N GLN A 153 6.12 -19.18 12.23
CA GLN A 153 6.15 -17.78 11.81
C GLN A 153 4.92 -17.01 12.27
N VAL A 154 3.76 -17.67 12.27
CA VAL A 154 2.49 -17.11 12.71
C VAL A 154 1.85 -18.09 13.69
N THR A 155 1.63 -17.63 14.92
CA THR A 155 1.14 -18.49 16.01
C THR A 155 -0.34 -18.25 16.30
N LYS A 156 -0.99 -19.19 17.00
CA LYS A 156 -2.37 -18.97 17.48
C LYS A 156 -2.49 -17.77 18.42
N ASP A 157 -1.43 -17.48 19.18
CA ASP A 157 -1.36 -16.33 20.07
C ASP A 157 -1.42 -15.02 19.27
N ASP A 158 -0.79 -14.98 18.09
CA ASP A 158 -0.87 -13.82 17.20
C ASP A 158 -2.28 -13.61 16.65
N VAL A 159 -2.99 -14.69 16.32
CA VAL A 159 -4.40 -14.61 15.92
C VAL A 159 -5.26 -14.07 17.07
N GLU A 160 -5.07 -14.57 18.30
CA GLU A 160 -5.81 -14.09 19.47
C GLU A 160 -5.51 -12.61 19.76
N LYS A 161 -4.25 -12.15 19.61
CA LYS A 161 -3.91 -10.73 19.75
C LYS A 161 -4.72 -9.84 18.81
N ILE A 162 -4.95 -10.30 17.57
CA ILE A 162 -5.70 -9.55 16.56
C ILE A 162 -7.20 -9.60 16.85
N ILE A 163 -7.74 -10.74 17.31
CA ILE A 163 -9.16 -10.83 17.72
C ILE A 163 -9.42 -9.88 18.91
N ASP A 164 -8.48 -9.80 19.86
CA ASP A 164 -8.57 -8.93 21.05
C ASP A 164 -8.09 -7.48 20.79
N TRP A 165 -8.17 -7.01 19.53
CA TRP A 165 -7.60 -5.73 19.07
C TRP A 165 -7.92 -4.52 19.96
N GLU A 166 -9.16 -4.40 20.45
CA GLU A 166 -9.59 -3.28 21.32
C GLU A 166 -8.70 -3.16 22.58
N ASN A 167 -8.22 -4.29 23.11
CA ASN A 167 -7.41 -4.35 24.32
C ASN A 167 -5.90 -4.46 24.04
N THR A 168 -5.50 -5.02 22.90
CA THR A 168 -4.11 -5.30 22.56
C THR A 168 -3.44 -4.18 21.76
N SER A 169 -4.19 -3.49 20.89
CA SER A 169 -3.65 -2.37 20.11
C SER A 169 -3.12 -1.23 20.98
N PRO A 170 -3.82 -0.77 22.05
CA PRO A 170 -3.28 0.26 22.96
C PRO A 170 -1.99 -0.15 23.69
N LYS A 171 -1.72 -1.46 23.80
CA LYS A 171 -0.50 -2.00 24.42
C LYS A 171 0.67 -2.10 23.44
N GLN A 172 0.46 -1.69 22.18
CA GLN A 172 1.47 -1.71 21.12
C GLN A 172 2.09 -3.10 20.91
N VAL A 173 1.26 -4.16 20.95
CA VAL A 173 1.74 -5.51 20.70
C VAL A 173 2.18 -5.67 19.25
N GLU A 174 3.22 -6.47 19.03
CA GLU A 174 3.66 -6.83 17.68
C GLU A 174 2.86 -8.03 17.15
N ILE A 175 2.59 -8.00 15.85
CA ILE A 175 1.94 -9.08 15.09
C ILE A 175 2.69 -9.33 13.77
N PRO A 176 2.71 -10.59 13.29
CA PRO A 176 3.19 -10.91 11.96
C PRO A 176 2.12 -10.59 10.91
N PHE A 177 2.54 -10.00 9.79
CA PHE A 177 1.68 -9.78 8.62
C PHE A 177 2.33 -10.34 7.35
N LYS A 178 1.56 -11.11 6.56
CA LYS A 178 2.03 -11.70 5.29
C LYS A 178 1.16 -11.14 4.15
N PRO A 179 1.63 -10.11 3.43
CA PRO A 179 0.87 -9.52 2.35
C PRO A 179 0.63 -10.53 1.23
N ALA A 180 -0.47 -10.37 0.49
CA ALA A 180 -0.82 -11.24 -0.63
C ALA A 180 0.12 -11.06 -1.83
N ARG A 181 0.70 -9.86 -2.00
CA ARG A 181 1.61 -9.52 -3.09
C ARG A 181 2.52 -8.33 -2.74
N VAL A 182 3.49 -8.07 -3.61
CA VAL A 182 4.43 -6.93 -3.50
C VAL A 182 4.36 -6.07 -4.76
N LEU A 183 4.42 -4.75 -4.58
CA LEU A 183 4.46 -3.76 -5.67
C LEU A 183 5.81 -3.04 -5.71
N LEU A 184 6.42 -2.98 -6.88
CA LEU A 184 7.69 -2.30 -7.10
C LEU A 184 7.53 -1.21 -8.15
N GLN A 185 8.27 -0.12 -7.98
CA GLN A 185 8.56 0.86 -9.02
C GLN A 185 10.02 0.73 -9.48
N ASP A 186 10.42 1.30 -10.60
CA ASP A 186 11.72 0.97 -11.23
C ASP A 186 12.97 1.46 -10.47
N PHE A 187 12.90 2.50 -9.65
CA PHE A 187 14.05 2.98 -8.85
C PHE A 187 14.38 2.04 -7.69
N THR A 188 13.37 1.48 -7.03
CA THR A 188 13.53 0.51 -5.94
C THR A 188 13.48 -0.94 -6.42
N GLY A 189 12.88 -1.20 -7.57
CA GLY A 189 12.78 -2.51 -8.18
C GLY A 189 14.11 -2.99 -8.78
N VAL A 190 14.92 -2.08 -9.34
CA VAL A 190 16.28 -2.42 -9.79
C VAL A 190 17.13 -3.00 -8.66
N PRO A 191 17.34 -2.32 -7.51
CA PRO A 191 18.13 -2.89 -6.41
C PRO A 191 17.52 -4.20 -5.89
N ALA A 192 16.19 -4.31 -5.76
CA ALA A 192 15.57 -5.57 -5.33
C ALA A 192 15.86 -6.75 -6.26
N VAL A 193 15.83 -6.54 -7.58
CA VAL A 193 16.18 -7.58 -8.56
C VAL A 193 17.69 -7.89 -8.53
N VAL A 194 18.54 -6.89 -8.28
CA VAL A 194 19.99 -7.09 -8.07
C VAL A 194 20.25 -7.94 -6.82
N ASP A 195 19.52 -7.70 -5.73
CA ASP A 195 19.67 -8.46 -4.49
C ASP A 195 19.22 -9.91 -4.67
N LEU A 196 18.09 -10.15 -5.33
CA LEU A 196 17.66 -11.51 -5.70
C LEU A 196 18.69 -12.22 -6.61
N ALA A 197 19.28 -11.51 -7.58
CA ALA A 197 20.33 -12.05 -8.44
C ALA A 197 21.59 -12.41 -7.64
N SER A 198 22.00 -11.52 -6.74
CA SER A 198 23.16 -11.71 -5.87
C SER A 198 22.96 -12.88 -4.89
N MET A 199 21.75 -13.03 -4.37
CA MET A 199 21.37 -14.18 -3.53
C MET A 199 21.43 -15.51 -4.31
N ARG A 200 21.09 -15.52 -5.60
CA ARG A 200 21.26 -16.71 -6.47
C ARG A 200 22.73 -17.08 -6.63
N ASP A 201 23.60 -16.11 -6.86
CA ASP A 201 25.04 -16.34 -6.94
C ASP A 201 25.61 -16.84 -5.61
N ALA A 202 25.19 -16.26 -4.49
CA ALA A 202 25.57 -16.73 -3.15
C ALA A 202 25.12 -18.18 -2.91
N MET A 203 23.86 -18.52 -3.25
CA MET A 203 23.31 -19.87 -3.12
C MET A 203 24.12 -20.89 -3.94
N LYS A 204 24.50 -20.52 -5.17
CA LYS A 204 25.36 -21.32 -6.04
C LYS A 204 26.74 -21.56 -5.43
N ASN A 205 27.37 -20.50 -4.91
CA ASN A 205 28.69 -20.56 -4.29
C ASN A 205 28.70 -21.42 -3.02
N LEU A 206 27.57 -21.51 -2.32
CA LEU A 206 27.35 -22.42 -1.19
C LEU A 206 27.00 -23.85 -1.61
N GLY A 207 27.04 -24.18 -2.90
CA GLY A 207 26.75 -25.53 -3.42
C GLY A 207 25.27 -25.93 -3.37
N ASN A 208 24.37 -24.96 -3.27
CA ASN A 208 22.92 -25.16 -3.23
C ASN A 208 22.27 -24.72 -4.55
N ASP A 209 21.00 -25.10 -4.75
CA ASP A 209 20.23 -24.74 -5.94
C ASP A 209 19.82 -23.24 -5.92
N PRO A 210 20.32 -22.40 -6.85
CA PRO A 210 19.96 -20.99 -6.93
C PRO A 210 18.48 -20.76 -7.21
N LYS A 211 17.79 -21.71 -7.84
CA LYS A 211 16.36 -21.55 -8.19
C LYS A 211 15.45 -21.49 -6.97
N LYS A 212 15.93 -21.90 -5.78
CA LYS A 212 15.24 -21.70 -4.51
C LYS A 212 15.08 -20.22 -4.14
N ILE A 213 15.94 -19.34 -4.66
CA ILE A 213 15.75 -17.90 -4.54
C ILE A 213 14.76 -17.46 -5.63
N ASN A 214 13.51 -17.34 -5.23
CA ASN A 214 12.40 -16.88 -6.05
C ASN A 214 11.34 -16.22 -5.17
N PRO A 215 10.64 -15.18 -5.66
CA PRO A 215 9.45 -14.66 -4.98
C PRO A 215 8.38 -15.74 -4.75
N LEU A 216 7.86 -15.83 -3.53
CA LEU A 216 6.81 -16.75 -3.09
C LEU A 216 5.41 -16.14 -3.22
N VAL A 217 5.33 -14.82 -3.31
CA VAL A 217 4.11 -14.06 -3.61
C VAL A 217 4.26 -13.35 -4.97
N PRO A 218 3.15 -13.01 -5.64
CA PRO A 218 3.18 -12.16 -6.82
C PRO A 218 3.93 -10.85 -6.56
N VAL A 219 4.80 -10.49 -7.50
CA VAL A 219 5.56 -9.25 -7.53
C VAL A 219 5.23 -8.54 -8.84
N ASP A 220 4.58 -7.40 -8.74
CA ASP A 220 4.29 -6.55 -9.89
C ASP A 220 5.25 -5.36 -9.87
N LEU A 221 6.09 -5.21 -10.90
CA LEU A 221 6.99 -4.08 -11.06
C LEU A 221 6.49 -3.18 -12.18
N VAL A 222 6.30 -1.90 -11.91
CA VAL A 222 5.90 -0.89 -12.90
C VAL A 222 7.06 0.06 -13.18
N ILE A 223 7.32 0.32 -14.45
CA ILE A 223 8.35 1.28 -14.88
C ILE A 223 7.68 2.62 -15.19
N ASP A 224 7.85 3.59 -14.31
CA ASP A 224 7.18 4.89 -14.39
C ASP A 224 7.99 6.07 -13.82
N HIS A 225 9.03 5.83 -13.02
CA HIS A 225 9.87 6.87 -12.42
C HIS A 225 11.02 7.33 -13.34
N SER A 226 11.18 6.72 -14.52
CA SER A 226 12.27 7.00 -15.44
C SER A 226 11.98 8.11 -16.46
N VAL A 227 10.72 8.41 -16.75
CA VAL A 227 10.32 9.41 -17.74
C VAL A 227 10.50 10.83 -17.19
N GLN A 228 10.98 11.73 -18.05
CA GLN A 228 11.16 13.14 -17.72
C GLN A 228 10.40 14.00 -18.73
N VAL A 229 9.95 15.18 -18.31
CA VAL A 229 9.34 16.17 -19.20
C VAL A 229 10.46 17.02 -19.82
N ASP A 230 11.20 16.45 -20.77
CA ASP A 230 12.23 17.18 -21.54
C ASP A 230 11.59 18.13 -22.55
N VAL A 231 10.50 17.66 -23.19
CA VAL A 231 9.71 18.42 -24.17
C VAL A 231 8.26 18.47 -23.70
N ALA A 232 7.63 19.64 -23.81
CA ALA A 232 6.24 19.87 -23.46
C ALA A 232 5.56 20.78 -24.49
N ARG A 233 4.22 20.75 -24.53
CA ARG A 233 3.40 21.62 -25.39
C ARG A 233 3.70 21.48 -26.91
N SER A 234 4.06 20.26 -27.33
CA SER A 234 4.26 19.88 -28.73
C SER A 234 3.48 18.60 -29.02
N GLU A 235 2.99 18.41 -30.25
CA GLU A 235 2.27 17.19 -30.66
C GLU A 235 3.13 15.93 -30.49
N ASN A 236 4.45 16.05 -30.69
CA ASN A 236 5.40 14.93 -30.58
C ASN A 236 6.01 14.77 -29.18
N ALA A 237 5.63 15.59 -28.20
CA ALA A 237 6.27 15.62 -26.88
C ALA A 237 6.29 14.25 -26.19
N VAL A 238 5.21 13.48 -26.28
CA VAL A 238 5.11 12.14 -25.69
C VAL A 238 6.15 11.19 -26.31
N GLN A 239 6.23 11.15 -27.64
CA GLN A 239 7.17 10.29 -28.35
C GLN A 239 8.62 10.67 -28.05
N GLU A 240 8.95 11.97 -28.12
CA GLU A 240 10.30 12.46 -27.87
C GLU A 240 10.78 12.15 -26.44
N ASN A 241 9.92 12.36 -25.44
CA ASN A 241 10.25 12.03 -24.04
C ASN A 241 10.44 10.51 -23.84
N MET A 242 9.62 9.67 -24.47
CA MET A 242 9.76 8.21 -24.40
C MET A 242 11.05 7.71 -25.08
N GLU A 243 11.43 8.30 -26.23
CA GLU A 243 12.69 7.97 -26.90
C GLU A 243 13.91 8.33 -26.04
N LEU A 244 13.88 9.51 -25.40
CA LEU A 244 14.92 9.95 -24.46
C LEU A 244 14.99 9.05 -23.22
N GLU A 245 13.85 8.70 -22.64
CA GLU A 245 13.75 7.77 -21.51
C GLU A 245 14.41 6.43 -21.84
N PHE A 246 14.07 5.83 -23.00
CA PHE A 246 14.61 4.54 -23.41
C PHE A 246 16.11 4.61 -23.67
N LYS A 247 16.60 5.69 -24.28
CA LYS A 247 18.03 5.90 -24.52
C LYS A 247 18.83 6.01 -23.21
N ARG A 248 18.28 6.72 -22.22
CA ARG A 248 18.93 6.94 -20.91
C ARG A 248 18.93 5.69 -20.03
N ASN A 249 17.87 4.88 -20.10
CA ASN A 249 17.62 3.78 -19.16
C ASN A 249 17.73 2.38 -19.78
N LYS A 250 18.31 2.26 -20.99
CA LYS A 250 18.41 1.00 -21.74
C LYS A 250 18.93 -0.18 -20.91
N GLU A 251 19.99 0.02 -20.13
CA GLU A 251 20.59 -1.03 -19.29
C GLU A 251 19.64 -1.47 -18.17
N ARG A 252 19.04 -0.50 -17.45
CA ARG A 252 18.07 -0.77 -16.38
C ARG A 252 16.87 -1.55 -16.92
N PHE A 253 16.32 -1.14 -18.06
CA PHE A 253 15.18 -1.83 -18.67
C PHE A 253 15.53 -3.23 -19.16
N ALA A 254 16.72 -3.42 -19.75
CA ALA A 254 17.20 -4.74 -20.13
C ALA A 254 17.35 -5.66 -18.91
N PHE A 255 17.86 -5.13 -17.79
CA PHE A 255 18.01 -5.87 -16.54
C PHE A 255 16.66 -6.26 -15.93
N LEU A 256 15.69 -5.35 -15.86
CA LEU A 256 14.35 -5.66 -15.35
C LEU A 256 13.61 -6.66 -16.25
N LYS A 257 13.76 -6.55 -17.58
CA LYS A 257 13.23 -7.54 -18.54
C LYS A 257 13.87 -8.92 -18.39
N TRP A 258 15.16 -8.98 -18.03
CA TRP A 258 15.78 -10.24 -17.63
C TRP A 258 15.14 -10.77 -16.34
N GLY A 259 14.94 -9.91 -15.34
CA GLY A 259 14.30 -10.25 -14.07
C GLY A 259 12.94 -10.93 -14.25
N SER A 260 12.04 -10.35 -15.07
CA SER A 260 10.72 -10.95 -15.36
C SER A 260 10.78 -12.33 -15.99
N SER A 261 11.86 -12.65 -16.71
CA SER A 261 12.05 -13.98 -17.31
C SER A 261 12.78 -14.95 -16.38
N ALA A 262 13.60 -14.42 -15.46
CA ALA A 262 14.47 -15.20 -14.59
C ALA A 262 13.77 -15.64 -13.29
N PHE A 263 12.76 -14.91 -12.85
CA PHE A 263 11.99 -15.18 -11.63
C PHE A 263 10.54 -15.51 -11.95
N HIS A 264 10.01 -16.55 -11.31
CA HIS A 264 8.57 -16.82 -11.34
C HIS A 264 7.85 -15.81 -10.45
N ASN A 265 6.55 -15.60 -10.72
CA ASN A 265 5.71 -14.63 -9.99
C ASN A 265 6.17 -13.17 -10.14
N MET A 266 7.04 -12.86 -11.10
CA MET A 266 7.50 -11.48 -11.35
C MET A 266 6.92 -10.97 -12.67
N LEU A 267 5.99 -10.03 -12.57
CA LEU A 267 5.43 -9.30 -13.70
C LEU A 267 6.15 -7.95 -13.82
N VAL A 268 6.58 -7.58 -15.03
CA VAL A 268 7.12 -6.24 -15.32
C VAL A 268 6.21 -5.54 -16.32
N VAL A 269 5.62 -4.43 -15.90
CA VAL A 269 4.86 -3.52 -16.74
C VAL A 269 5.84 -2.56 -17.43
N PRO A 270 5.87 -2.51 -18.77
CA PRO A 270 6.86 -1.73 -19.51
C PRO A 270 6.64 -0.20 -19.38
N PRO A 271 7.67 0.62 -19.68
CA PRO A 271 7.54 2.07 -19.67
C PRO A 271 6.43 2.55 -20.62
N GLY A 272 5.80 3.67 -20.27
CA GLY A 272 4.71 4.27 -21.06
C GLY A 272 3.34 3.62 -20.87
N SER A 273 3.20 2.68 -19.92
CA SER A 273 1.93 2.01 -19.63
C SER A 273 1.06 2.73 -18.59
N GLY A 274 1.59 3.76 -17.94
CA GLY A 274 0.93 4.51 -16.86
C GLY A 274 1.81 4.64 -15.62
N ILE A 275 1.24 5.17 -14.54
CA ILE A 275 1.90 5.36 -13.24
C ILE A 275 1.54 4.18 -12.32
N VAL A 276 2.48 3.74 -11.48
CA VAL A 276 2.43 2.52 -10.66
C VAL A 276 1.12 2.38 -9.89
N HIS A 277 0.65 3.44 -9.22
CA HIS A 277 -0.56 3.38 -8.41
C HIS A 277 -1.85 3.33 -9.24
N GLN A 278 -1.88 4.03 -10.38
CA GLN A 278 -3.04 3.99 -11.27
C GLN A 278 -3.14 2.64 -12.00
N VAL A 279 -2.01 2.12 -12.49
CA VAL A 279 -1.94 0.75 -13.04
C VAL A 279 -2.31 -0.28 -11.97
N ASN A 280 -1.91 -0.06 -10.71
CA ASN A 280 -2.31 -0.91 -9.61
C ASN A 280 -3.83 -0.86 -9.38
N LEU A 281 -4.44 0.32 -9.36
CA LEU A 281 -5.88 0.47 -9.17
C LEU A 281 -6.70 -0.12 -10.34
N GLU A 282 -6.28 0.14 -11.58
CA GLU A 282 -7.03 -0.19 -12.79
C GLU A 282 -6.74 -1.58 -13.33
N TYR A 283 -5.62 -2.22 -13.00
CA TYR A 283 -5.22 -3.49 -13.61
C TYR A 283 -4.71 -4.52 -12.60
N LEU A 284 -3.75 -4.16 -11.74
CA LEU A 284 -3.08 -5.14 -10.86
C LEU A 284 -3.88 -5.46 -9.60
N GLY A 285 -4.78 -4.59 -9.12
CA GLY A 285 -5.59 -4.84 -7.93
C GLY A 285 -6.54 -6.02 -8.16
N ARG A 286 -6.49 -7.02 -7.26
CA ARG A 286 -7.33 -8.22 -7.33
C ARG A 286 -8.55 -8.15 -6.42
N VAL A 287 -8.48 -7.36 -5.33
CA VAL A 287 -9.49 -7.27 -4.25
C VAL A 287 -9.68 -8.57 -3.47
N VAL A 288 -9.93 -9.69 -4.15
CA VAL A 288 -9.91 -11.05 -3.60
C VAL A 288 -9.09 -11.93 -4.52
N PHE A 289 -8.08 -12.60 -3.97
CA PHE A 289 -7.31 -13.62 -4.66
C PHE A 289 -8.10 -14.92 -4.77
N ASN A 290 -7.84 -15.68 -5.83
CA ASN A 290 -8.15 -17.10 -5.93
C ASN A 290 -6.88 -17.84 -6.35
N SER A 291 -6.12 -18.32 -5.36
CA SER A 291 -4.85 -19.02 -5.59
C SER A 291 -5.06 -20.50 -5.36
N ASP A 292 -5.03 -21.30 -6.43
CA ASP A 292 -5.22 -22.75 -6.40
C ASP A 292 -6.50 -23.18 -5.66
N GLY A 293 -7.57 -22.41 -5.83
CA GLY A 293 -8.86 -22.65 -5.18
C GLY A 293 -8.95 -22.14 -3.75
N MET A 294 -7.98 -21.38 -3.24
CA MET A 294 -8.05 -20.68 -1.95
C MET A 294 -8.35 -19.19 -2.16
N LEU A 295 -9.42 -18.72 -1.52
CA LEU A 295 -9.89 -17.33 -1.57
C LEU A 295 -9.46 -16.55 -0.33
N TYR A 296 -8.91 -15.35 -0.55
CA TYR A 296 -8.46 -14.45 0.51
C TYR A 296 -8.38 -13.00 0.01
N PRO A 297 -8.41 -11.98 0.90
CA PRO A 297 -8.38 -10.58 0.49
C PRO A 297 -7.03 -10.23 -0.14
N ASP A 298 -7.05 -9.37 -1.14
CA ASP A 298 -5.84 -8.72 -1.65
C ASP A 298 -5.26 -7.82 -0.56
N SER A 299 -3.94 -7.86 -0.44
CA SER A 299 -3.15 -6.95 0.37
C SER A 299 -1.77 -6.79 -0.25
N VAL A 300 -1.23 -5.58 -0.17
CA VAL A 300 -0.02 -5.24 -0.90
C VAL A 300 0.90 -4.34 -0.09
N VAL A 301 2.17 -4.69 -0.04
CA VAL A 301 3.20 -3.74 0.38
C VAL A 301 4.00 -3.31 -0.84
N GLY A 302 4.31 -2.02 -0.91
CA GLY A 302 5.01 -1.47 -2.05
C GLY A 302 6.24 -0.68 -1.65
N THR A 303 7.23 -0.62 -2.53
CA THR A 303 8.44 0.19 -2.32
C THR A 303 8.25 1.67 -2.70
N ASP A 304 7.02 2.13 -2.55
CA ASP A 304 6.55 3.48 -2.81
C ASP A 304 5.54 3.86 -1.72
N SER A 305 5.69 5.07 -1.15
CA SER A 305 4.84 5.56 -0.06
C SER A 305 3.36 5.64 -0.42
N HIS A 306 3.04 5.96 -1.67
CA HIS A 306 1.69 6.18 -2.17
C HIS A 306 1.01 4.88 -2.61
N THR A 307 1.60 3.72 -2.31
CA THR A 307 0.96 2.40 -2.44
C THR A 307 -0.42 2.38 -1.76
N THR A 308 -0.62 3.21 -0.75
CA THR A 308 -1.89 3.46 -0.06
C THR A 308 -3.03 3.91 -0.98
N MET A 309 -2.77 4.40 -2.21
CA MET A 309 -3.85 4.71 -3.17
C MET A 309 -4.80 3.52 -3.41
N ILE A 310 -4.30 2.28 -3.31
CA ILE A 310 -5.10 1.07 -3.49
C ILE A 310 -6.11 0.83 -2.36
N ASP A 311 -5.94 1.49 -1.22
CA ASP A 311 -6.87 1.37 -0.08
C ASP A 311 -8.26 1.92 -0.41
N GLY A 312 -8.35 2.83 -1.40
CA GLY A 312 -9.61 3.30 -1.98
C GLY A 312 -10.42 2.21 -2.69
N LEU A 313 -9.77 1.11 -3.10
CA LEU A 313 -10.37 -0.09 -3.70
C LEU A 313 -10.73 -1.15 -2.63
N GLY A 314 -10.47 -0.88 -1.35
CA GLY A 314 -10.67 -1.84 -0.26
C GLY A 314 -9.60 -2.94 -0.18
N VAL A 315 -8.43 -2.68 -0.74
CA VAL A 315 -7.23 -3.54 -0.62
C VAL A 315 -6.32 -2.91 0.45
N ALA A 316 -5.95 -3.65 1.49
CA ALA A 316 -5.03 -3.11 2.49
C ALA A 316 -3.61 -3.01 1.91
N GLY A 317 -3.08 -1.80 1.75
CA GLY A 317 -1.71 -1.63 1.30
C GLY A 317 -1.01 -0.34 1.70
N TRP A 318 0.31 -0.42 1.80
CA TRP A 318 1.13 0.72 2.24
C TRP A 318 2.57 0.62 1.76
N GLY A 319 3.28 1.75 1.86
CA GLY A 319 4.69 1.84 1.52
C GLY A 319 5.61 1.22 2.57
N VAL A 320 6.65 0.52 2.11
CA VAL A 320 7.71 -0.11 2.92
C VAL A 320 9.07 0.12 2.27
N GLY A 321 10.16 -0.16 2.99
CA GLY A 321 11.50 -0.15 2.42
C GLY A 321 11.74 -1.33 1.47
N GLY A 322 12.80 -1.22 0.66
CA GLY A 322 13.19 -2.29 -0.29
C GLY A 322 13.49 -3.61 0.40
N ILE A 323 14.19 -3.57 1.54
CA ILE A 323 14.56 -4.76 2.31
C ILE A 323 13.31 -5.47 2.87
N GLU A 324 12.34 -4.72 3.39
CA GLU A 324 11.08 -5.29 3.87
C GLU A 324 10.28 -5.92 2.73
N ALA A 325 10.25 -5.25 1.56
CA ALA A 325 9.61 -5.79 0.37
C ALA A 325 10.28 -7.10 -0.09
N GLU A 326 11.61 -7.15 -0.15
CA GLU A 326 12.37 -8.37 -0.49
C GLU A 326 12.14 -9.51 0.51
N ALA A 327 12.12 -9.20 1.80
CA ALA A 327 11.81 -10.17 2.85
C ALA A 327 10.40 -10.75 2.65
N ALA A 328 9.42 -9.89 2.37
CA ALA A 328 8.05 -10.31 2.05
C ALA A 328 7.99 -11.18 0.79
N MET A 329 8.74 -10.83 -0.27
CA MET A 329 8.85 -11.66 -1.47
C MET A 329 9.36 -13.07 -1.16
N LEU A 330 10.29 -13.20 -0.21
CA LEU A 330 10.86 -14.48 0.21
C LEU A 330 10.06 -15.18 1.32
N GLY A 331 8.85 -14.70 1.61
CA GLY A 331 7.89 -15.30 2.53
C GLY A 331 8.16 -15.04 4.01
N GLN A 332 9.05 -14.10 4.36
CA GLN A 332 9.16 -13.63 5.72
C GLN A 332 7.94 -12.77 6.07
N PRO A 333 7.22 -13.08 7.17
CA PRO A 333 6.22 -12.15 7.70
C PRO A 333 6.89 -10.85 8.11
N MET A 334 6.21 -9.75 7.85
CA MET A 334 6.59 -8.45 8.39
C MET A 334 6.16 -8.38 9.86
N SER A 335 7.06 -7.95 10.74
CA SER A 335 6.66 -7.56 12.10
C SER A 335 6.11 -6.14 12.06
N MET A 336 4.91 -5.95 12.58
CA MET A 336 4.31 -4.63 12.75
C MET A 336 3.64 -4.51 14.11
N VAL A 337 3.62 -3.29 14.67
CA VAL A 337 2.80 -2.99 15.82
C VAL A 337 1.33 -3.01 15.39
N LEU A 338 0.47 -3.71 16.14
CA LEU A 338 -0.95 -3.78 15.88
C LEU A 338 -1.57 -2.37 15.93
N PRO A 339 -1.97 -1.79 14.78
CA PRO A 339 -2.22 -0.36 14.69
C PRO A 339 -3.55 0.00 15.33
N GLY A 340 -3.59 1.17 15.97
CA GLY A 340 -4.86 1.82 16.30
C GLY A 340 -5.56 2.24 15.01
N VAL A 341 -6.90 2.30 15.04
CA VAL A 341 -7.71 2.66 13.87
C VAL A 341 -8.52 3.90 14.21
N VAL A 342 -8.33 4.96 13.42
CA VAL A 342 -9.14 6.18 13.49
C VAL A 342 -10.33 6.04 12.56
N GLY A 343 -11.54 6.03 13.11
CA GLY A 343 -12.75 6.06 12.33
C GLY A 343 -13.01 7.47 11.82
N PHE A 344 -13.06 7.66 10.51
CA PHE A 344 -13.35 8.95 9.88
C PHE A 344 -14.74 8.91 9.23
N LYS A 345 -15.72 9.51 9.90
CA LYS A 345 -17.11 9.52 9.45
C LYS A 345 -17.34 10.60 8.40
N LEU A 346 -17.84 10.21 7.24
CA LEU A 346 -18.31 11.09 6.17
C LEU A 346 -19.84 11.12 6.18
N SER A 347 -20.40 12.32 6.14
CA SER A 347 -21.85 12.58 6.03
C SER A 347 -22.13 13.65 4.98
N GLY A 348 -23.40 13.78 4.57
CA GLY A 348 -23.79 14.81 3.60
C GLY A 348 -23.26 14.55 2.19
N LYS A 349 -23.18 15.61 1.38
CA LYS A 349 -22.77 15.58 -0.03
C LYS A 349 -21.91 16.79 -0.36
N LEU A 350 -20.93 16.62 -1.24
CA LEU A 350 -20.12 17.72 -1.77
C LEU A 350 -21.00 18.75 -2.48
N ARG A 351 -20.72 20.03 -2.24
CA ARG A 351 -21.40 21.15 -2.93
C ARG A 351 -20.95 21.24 -4.38
N ASP A 352 -21.81 21.79 -5.23
CA ASP A 352 -21.45 22.08 -6.62
C ASP A 352 -20.23 23.01 -6.69
N GLY A 353 -19.27 22.65 -7.55
CA GLY A 353 -18.01 23.39 -7.71
C GLY A 353 -16.89 22.97 -6.75
N VAL A 354 -17.15 22.04 -5.82
CA VAL A 354 -16.12 21.41 -4.99
C VAL A 354 -15.59 20.16 -5.69
N MET A 355 -14.27 20.01 -5.74
CA MET A 355 -13.57 18.92 -6.42
C MET A 355 -13.01 17.90 -5.42
N ALA A 356 -12.65 16.70 -5.91
CA ALA A 356 -11.98 15.67 -5.12
C ALA A 356 -10.70 16.18 -4.42
N THR A 357 -9.99 17.10 -5.08
CA THR A 357 -8.80 17.76 -4.55
C THR A 357 -9.10 18.61 -3.32
N ASP A 358 -10.25 19.28 -3.27
CA ASP A 358 -10.63 20.11 -2.13
C ASP A 358 -10.96 19.23 -0.91
N LEU A 359 -11.67 18.13 -1.16
CA LEU A 359 -11.99 17.13 -0.16
C LEU A 359 -10.72 16.51 0.43
N VAL A 360 -9.79 16.03 -0.39
CA VAL A 360 -8.57 15.38 0.12
C VAL A 360 -7.69 16.35 0.91
N LEU A 361 -7.59 17.62 0.50
CA LEU A 361 -6.82 18.62 1.24
C LEU A 361 -7.45 18.91 2.61
N THR A 362 -8.78 19.02 2.66
CA THR A 362 -9.54 19.20 3.90
C THR A 362 -9.34 18.00 4.84
N VAL A 363 -9.50 16.78 4.33
CA VAL A 363 -9.31 15.53 5.09
C VAL A 363 -7.86 15.42 5.60
N THR A 364 -6.88 15.73 4.76
CA THR A 364 -5.45 15.71 5.10
C THR A 364 -5.15 16.68 6.23
N GLN A 365 -5.68 17.91 6.16
CA GLN A 365 -5.53 18.91 7.22
C GLN A 365 -6.11 18.42 8.55
N MET A 366 -7.32 17.86 8.53
CA MET A 366 -8.00 17.34 9.73
C MET A 366 -7.25 16.18 10.36
N LEU A 367 -6.86 15.18 9.57
CA LEU A 367 -6.13 14.00 10.03
C LEU A 367 -4.75 14.37 10.58
N ARG A 368 -4.06 15.30 9.92
CA ARG A 368 -2.76 15.80 10.39
C ARG A 368 -2.89 16.53 11.73
N LYS A 369 -3.94 17.35 11.91
CA LYS A 369 -4.23 18.03 13.17
C LYS A 369 -4.57 17.06 14.30
N HIS A 370 -5.28 15.96 13.98
CA HIS A 370 -5.65 14.92 14.94
C HIS A 370 -4.46 14.06 15.38
N GLY A 371 -3.49 13.82 14.49
CA GLY A 371 -2.29 13.03 14.79
C GLY A 371 -2.52 11.53 14.59
N VAL A 372 -2.37 11.10 13.33
CA VAL A 372 -2.61 9.71 12.91
C VAL A 372 -1.33 8.94 12.55
N VAL A 373 -0.17 9.43 13.00
CA VAL A 373 1.12 8.76 12.75
C VAL A 373 1.15 7.34 13.31
N GLY A 374 1.46 6.37 12.45
CA GLY A 374 1.54 4.94 12.80
C GLY A 374 0.19 4.29 13.09
N LYS A 375 -0.92 4.93 12.71
CA LYS A 375 -2.29 4.41 12.84
C LYS A 375 -2.88 4.14 11.46
N PHE A 376 -3.92 3.32 11.43
CA PHE A 376 -4.81 3.22 10.29
C PHE A 376 -5.90 4.29 10.38
N VAL A 377 -6.37 4.75 9.24
CA VAL A 377 -7.61 5.52 9.11
C VAL A 377 -8.60 4.65 8.35
N GLU A 378 -9.82 4.50 8.86
CA GLU A 378 -10.90 3.79 8.17
C GLU A 378 -12.07 4.74 7.95
N PHE A 379 -12.44 4.93 6.68
CA PHE A 379 -13.54 5.81 6.29
C PHE A 379 -14.87 5.07 6.35
N TYR A 380 -15.89 5.73 6.90
CA TYR A 380 -17.23 5.16 7.06
C TYR A 380 -18.31 6.24 7.05
N GLY A 381 -19.59 5.84 7.06
CA GLY A 381 -20.72 6.75 7.12
C GLY A 381 -21.49 6.88 5.79
N GLU A 382 -22.61 7.59 5.83
CA GLU A 382 -23.54 7.72 4.69
C GLU A 382 -22.92 8.47 3.50
N GLY A 383 -22.00 9.41 3.75
CA GLY A 383 -21.33 10.19 2.71
C GLY A 383 -20.43 9.34 1.81
N MET A 384 -20.10 8.11 2.23
CA MET A 384 -19.32 7.18 1.41
C MET A 384 -20.01 6.80 0.10
N GLY A 385 -21.36 6.75 0.10
CA GLY A 385 -22.15 6.44 -1.08
C GLY A 385 -22.12 7.54 -2.16
N GLU A 386 -21.77 8.77 -1.78
CA GLU A 386 -21.68 9.91 -2.70
C GLU A 386 -20.29 10.01 -3.37
N LEU A 387 -19.28 9.31 -2.86
CA LEU A 387 -17.91 9.38 -3.37
C LEU A 387 -17.67 8.34 -4.47
N SER A 388 -17.15 8.80 -5.61
CA SER A 388 -16.66 7.90 -6.65
C SER A 388 -15.42 7.15 -6.17
N LEU A 389 -15.07 6.04 -6.83
CA LEU A 389 -13.86 5.30 -6.45
C LEU A 389 -12.58 6.13 -6.67
N ALA A 390 -12.57 7.02 -7.66
CA ALA A 390 -11.45 7.93 -7.90
C ALA A 390 -11.27 8.92 -6.73
N ASP A 391 -12.37 9.41 -6.13
CA ASP A 391 -12.30 10.30 -4.96
C ASP A 391 -11.71 9.56 -3.75
N ARG A 392 -12.16 8.33 -3.52
CA ARG A 392 -11.64 7.45 -2.44
C ARG A 392 -10.15 7.18 -2.62
N ALA A 393 -9.73 6.80 -3.82
CA ALA A 393 -8.33 6.57 -4.15
C ALA A 393 -7.49 7.84 -3.97
N THR A 394 -8.03 9.02 -4.31
CA THR A 394 -7.37 10.31 -4.09
C THR A 394 -7.12 10.56 -2.59
N ILE A 395 -8.10 10.29 -1.73
CA ILE A 395 -7.98 10.45 -0.28
C ILE A 395 -6.97 9.45 0.32
N ALA A 396 -7.06 8.18 -0.11
CA ALA A 396 -6.18 7.12 0.33
C ALA A 396 -4.72 7.33 -0.10
N ASN A 397 -4.52 7.86 -1.30
CA ASN A 397 -3.21 8.22 -1.84
C ASN A 397 -2.47 9.20 -0.91
N MET A 398 -3.17 10.14 -0.27
CA MET A 398 -2.55 11.14 0.59
C MET A 398 -2.20 10.66 2.02
N SER A 399 -2.30 9.35 2.29
CA SER A 399 -1.97 8.77 3.61
C SER A 399 -0.59 9.17 4.14
N PRO A 400 0.48 9.13 3.34
CA PRO A 400 1.80 9.59 3.78
C PRO A 400 1.82 11.07 4.21
N GLU A 401 1.03 11.93 3.57
CA GLU A 401 1.00 13.37 3.85
C GLU A 401 0.31 13.72 5.17
N TYR A 402 -0.74 12.98 5.58
CA TYR A 402 -1.32 13.10 6.92
C TYR A 402 -0.68 12.16 7.96
N GLY A 403 0.26 11.31 7.53
CA GLY A 403 1.12 10.48 8.37
C GLY A 403 0.54 9.13 8.75
N ALA A 404 -0.65 8.77 8.27
CA ALA A 404 -1.21 7.44 8.52
C ALA A 404 -0.40 6.36 7.81
N THR A 405 -0.45 5.14 8.34
CA THR A 405 0.09 3.99 7.60
C THR A 405 -0.75 3.69 6.36
N MET A 406 -2.07 3.84 6.45
CA MET A 406 -3.00 3.61 5.34
C MET A 406 -4.35 4.32 5.57
N GLY A 407 -5.11 4.54 4.50
CA GLY A 407 -6.39 5.26 4.47
C GLY A 407 -7.49 4.42 3.84
N PHE A 408 -8.12 3.54 4.63
CA PHE A 408 -8.91 2.41 4.16
C PHE A 408 -10.37 2.74 3.86
N PHE A 409 -10.82 2.37 2.65
CA PHE A 409 -12.22 2.40 2.23
C PHE A 409 -12.72 0.97 2.05
N PRO A 410 -13.60 0.45 2.93
CA PRO A 410 -14.14 -0.89 2.78
C PRO A 410 -14.84 -1.11 1.43
N VAL A 411 -14.82 -2.35 0.93
CA VAL A 411 -15.45 -2.70 -0.34
C VAL A 411 -16.97 -2.60 -0.23
N ASP A 412 -17.57 -1.90 -1.19
CA ASP A 412 -19.01 -1.73 -1.33
C ASP A 412 -19.45 -1.85 -2.80
N HIS A 413 -20.70 -1.50 -3.08
CA HIS A 413 -21.24 -1.53 -4.44
C HIS A 413 -20.53 -0.59 -5.43
N VAL A 414 -19.99 0.55 -4.99
CA VAL A 414 -19.22 1.46 -5.86
C VAL A 414 -17.93 0.78 -6.29
N THR A 415 -17.27 0.07 -5.38
CA THR A 415 -16.08 -0.74 -5.70
C THR A 415 -16.41 -1.83 -6.72
N LEU A 416 -17.50 -2.59 -6.54
CA LEU A 416 -17.89 -3.63 -7.50
C LEU A 416 -18.23 -3.06 -8.88
N GLN A 417 -18.90 -1.91 -8.94
CA GLN A 417 -19.19 -1.22 -10.20
C GLN A 417 -17.91 -0.76 -10.90
N TYR A 418 -16.93 -0.24 -10.15
CA TYR A 418 -15.64 0.15 -10.69
C TYR A 418 -14.86 -1.03 -11.27
N LEU A 419 -14.88 -2.20 -10.61
CA LEU A 419 -14.25 -3.40 -11.14
C LEU A 419 -14.85 -3.82 -12.49
N LYS A 420 -16.18 -3.75 -12.64
CA LYS A 420 -16.84 -4.00 -13.94
C LYS A 420 -16.45 -2.97 -15.00
N LEU A 421 -16.45 -1.68 -14.64
CA LEU A 421 -16.06 -0.58 -15.54
C LEU A 421 -14.65 -0.76 -16.09
N THR A 422 -13.74 -1.26 -15.26
CA THR A 422 -12.33 -1.52 -15.60
C THR A 422 -12.11 -2.90 -16.23
N GLY A 423 -13.17 -3.59 -16.64
CA GLY A 423 -13.09 -4.81 -17.46
C GLY A 423 -12.93 -6.12 -16.68
N ARG A 424 -13.12 -6.14 -15.36
CA ARG A 424 -13.21 -7.43 -14.62
C ARG A 424 -14.49 -8.16 -15.04
N SER A 425 -14.38 -9.48 -15.21
CA SER A 425 -15.51 -10.32 -15.60
C SER A 425 -16.62 -10.33 -14.54
N ASP A 426 -17.87 -10.51 -14.96
CA ASP A 426 -19.00 -10.65 -14.03
C ASP A 426 -18.81 -11.83 -13.05
N GLU A 427 -18.17 -12.91 -13.50
CA GLU A 427 -17.84 -14.05 -12.65
C GLU A 427 -16.85 -13.68 -11.53
N THR A 428 -15.79 -12.93 -11.87
CA THR A 428 -14.81 -12.44 -10.89
C THR A 428 -15.48 -11.50 -9.88
N VAL A 429 -16.31 -10.57 -10.35
CA VAL A 429 -17.00 -9.62 -9.46
C VAL A 429 -18.00 -10.34 -8.55
N SER A 430 -18.72 -11.35 -9.07
CA SER A 430 -19.62 -12.18 -8.28
C SER A 430 -18.88 -12.97 -7.19
N MET A 431 -17.71 -13.54 -7.52
CA MET A 431 -16.84 -14.23 -6.57
C MET A 431 -16.39 -13.28 -5.45
N ILE A 432 -15.93 -12.07 -5.80
CA ILE A 432 -15.47 -11.05 -4.85
C ILE A 432 -16.60 -10.69 -3.88
N GLU A 433 -17.78 -10.36 -4.39
CA GLU A 433 -18.93 -10.01 -3.56
C GLU A 433 -19.34 -11.17 -2.63
N ALA A 434 -19.45 -12.39 -3.18
CA ALA A 434 -19.84 -13.56 -2.40
C ALA A 434 -18.85 -13.86 -1.27
N TYR A 435 -17.54 -13.79 -1.55
CA TYR A 435 -16.49 -13.99 -0.55
C TYR A 435 -16.56 -12.93 0.55
N LEU A 436 -16.61 -11.65 0.18
CA LEU A 436 -16.58 -10.55 1.14
C LEU A 436 -17.84 -10.55 2.01
N ARG A 437 -19.02 -10.82 1.44
CA ARG A 437 -20.25 -10.98 2.23
C ARG A 437 -20.16 -12.15 3.19
N ALA A 438 -19.67 -13.31 2.73
CA ALA A 438 -19.51 -14.50 3.58
C ALA A 438 -18.55 -14.28 4.77
N ASN A 439 -17.54 -13.42 4.60
CA ASN A 439 -16.59 -13.06 5.65
C ASN A 439 -16.92 -11.76 6.41
N LYS A 440 -18.13 -11.19 6.22
CA LYS A 440 -18.53 -9.90 6.80
C LYS A 440 -17.50 -8.79 6.52
N MET A 441 -16.94 -8.77 5.31
CA MET A 441 -15.97 -7.78 4.80
C MET A 441 -16.54 -6.87 3.70
N PHE A 442 -17.85 -6.92 3.47
CA PHE A 442 -18.56 -6.08 2.51
C PHE A 442 -19.40 -5.03 3.25
N VAL A 443 -19.50 -3.83 2.70
CA VAL A 443 -20.40 -2.77 3.18
C VAL A 443 -21.59 -2.65 2.23
N ASP A 444 -22.80 -2.84 2.78
CA ASP A 444 -24.06 -2.63 2.09
C ASP A 444 -24.83 -1.51 2.77
N TYR A 445 -24.85 -0.31 2.18
CA TYR A 445 -25.51 0.86 2.78
C TYR A 445 -27.04 0.76 2.85
N ASN A 446 -27.65 -0.26 2.22
CA ASN A 446 -29.08 -0.52 2.35
C ASN A 446 -29.42 -1.33 3.62
N GLU A 447 -28.41 -1.90 4.27
CA GLU A 447 -28.57 -2.66 5.51
C GLU A 447 -28.22 -1.79 6.73
N PRO A 448 -28.80 -2.08 7.91
CA PRO A 448 -28.38 -1.43 9.16
C PRO A 448 -26.88 -1.64 9.39
N GLN A 449 -26.13 -0.54 9.44
CA GLN A 449 -24.69 -0.61 9.68
C GLN A 449 -24.43 -0.98 11.13
N GLN A 450 -23.69 -2.08 11.32
CA GLN A 450 -23.22 -2.45 12.65
C GLN A 450 -22.17 -1.45 13.13
N GLU A 451 -22.27 -1.06 14.40
CA GLU A 451 -21.30 -0.18 15.03
C GLU A 451 -19.96 -0.92 15.19
N ARG A 452 -18.88 -0.30 14.67
CA ARG A 452 -17.50 -0.78 14.81
C ARG A 452 -16.77 0.02 15.88
N ALA A 453 -15.87 -0.64 16.57
CA ALA A 453 -14.99 0.02 17.53
C ALA A 453 -13.82 0.66 16.79
N TYR A 454 -13.58 1.94 17.06
CA TYR A 454 -12.40 2.66 16.59
C TYR A 454 -11.62 3.21 17.79
N SER A 455 -10.31 3.36 17.66
CA SER A 455 -9.45 3.91 18.71
C SER A 455 -9.70 5.41 18.95
N SER A 456 -10.18 6.11 17.93
CA SER A 456 -10.65 7.49 18.02
C SER A 456 -11.54 7.81 16.82
N TYR A 457 -12.33 8.88 16.92
CA TYR A 457 -13.35 9.23 15.94
C TYR A 457 -13.13 10.66 15.43
N LEU A 458 -13.32 10.85 14.13
CA LEU A 458 -13.44 12.14 13.45
C LEU A 458 -14.68 12.13 12.57
N GLN A 459 -15.23 13.30 12.28
CA GLN A 459 -16.36 13.46 11.37
C GLN A 459 -16.15 14.67 10.47
N LEU A 460 -16.58 14.55 9.22
CA LEU A 460 -16.67 15.63 8.24
C LEU A 460 -18.04 15.57 7.55
N ASP A 461 -18.77 16.68 7.57
CA ASP A 461 -19.88 16.88 6.64
C ASP A 461 -19.29 17.36 5.30
N LEU A 462 -19.54 16.60 4.24
CA LEU A 462 -19.07 16.91 2.89
C LEU A 462 -19.60 18.27 2.38
N ALA A 463 -20.70 18.78 2.95
CA ALA A 463 -21.21 20.11 2.62
C ALA A 463 -20.34 21.26 3.16
N GLU A 464 -19.50 21.00 4.16
CA GLU A 464 -18.59 21.99 4.77
C GLU A 464 -17.30 22.18 3.95
N VAL A 465 -17.03 21.30 2.99
CA VAL A 465 -15.83 21.38 2.14
C VAL A 465 -15.93 22.61 1.23
N GLU A 466 -14.83 23.36 1.15
CA GLU A 466 -14.72 24.57 0.32
C GLU A 466 -13.60 24.41 -0.71
N PRO A 467 -13.70 25.04 -1.89
CA PRO A 467 -12.60 25.07 -2.85
C PRO A 467 -11.31 25.60 -2.23
N CYS A 468 -10.23 24.84 -2.33
CA CYS A 468 -8.97 25.18 -1.67
C CYS A 468 -7.72 24.76 -2.45
N ILE A 469 -6.60 25.33 -2.04
CA ILE A 469 -5.25 25.02 -2.52
C ILE A 469 -4.36 24.92 -1.29
N SER A 470 -3.38 24.01 -1.29
CA SER A 470 -2.37 23.98 -0.24
C SER A 470 -0.97 24.39 -0.72
N GLY A 471 -0.26 25.12 0.14
CA GLY A 471 1.02 25.73 -0.17
C GLY A 471 1.38 26.94 0.73
N PRO A 472 2.49 27.65 0.45
CA PRO A 472 3.46 27.40 -0.61
C PRO A 472 4.58 26.41 -0.24
N LYS A 473 4.58 25.85 0.98
CA LYS A 473 5.70 25.00 1.47
C LYS A 473 5.28 23.66 2.07
N ARG A 474 4.02 23.52 2.48
CA ARG A 474 3.47 22.29 3.07
C ARG A 474 1.98 22.21 2.75
N TYR A 475 1.48 20.99 2.70
CA TYR A 475 0.06 20.67 2.72
C TYR A 475 -0.59 21.08 4.05
#